data_AF-T0RZT6-F1
#
_entry.id   AF-T0RZT6-F1
#
_cell.length_a   1.000
_cell.length_b   1.000
_cell.length_c   1.000
_cell.angle_alpha   90.00
_cell.angle_beta   90.00
_cell.angle_gamma   90.00
#
_symmetry.space_group_name_H-M   'P 1'
#
loop_
_entity.id
_entity.type
_entity.pdbx_description
1 polymer ?
#
loop_
_entity_poly.entity_id
_entity_poly.type
_entity_poly.pdbx_seq_one_letter_code
_entity_poly.pdbx_strand_id
1 'polypeptide(L)'
;MFGLTKLITFFAAAAAAQQCVQQASIEIGKETPLSLTFNGDAPFSHTIKQVGATYTAVHFDALNIPAGATLTISSLDGKESVKYVGGESRTNVFAEWISGSEAVLSYEAAAYTKQATPVFAIDKVTFGKPPSPLEAICGKDDSKPTKCYTADAAKQKSALSVARLLIGGKSLCTGWLIGSEGHLMTNNHCIKTADDAKNVQVEFGAVCATCDDPNNTKQLGCKGEIVATDAVHLISNPENDFALIKLNVKDGVDIKKYGYLQVRPDGPKLKEEIHIIGNPRGYPQYAAIVVDDGKPGVVTDLSIESCVPDEFGYELDTQGGNSGSPVFSTKENVVVGLHNCGGCPDGPNGGLKINKIVDILKAKNLVPKDAIVGDKPAC
;
A
#
# COMPACT_ATOMS: atom_id res chain seq x y z
N MET A 1 -61.24 8.10 48.27
CA MET A 1 -60.51 9.06 47.42
C MET A 1 -59.14 8.48 47.15
N PHE A 2 -58.85 8.24 45.87
CA PHE A 2 -57.67 7.56 45.35
C PHE A 2 -56.43 8.46 45.38
N GLY A 3 -55.24 7.87 45.54
CA GLY A 3 -53.96 8.53 45.28
C GLY A 3 -52.77 7.64 45.61
N LEU A 4 -52.48 6.63 44.78
CA LEU A 4 -51.25 5.85 44.85
C LEU A 4 -50.56 5.84 43.48
N THR A 5 -49.38 6.45 43.46
CA THR A 5 -48.13 6.11 42.76
C THR A 5 -48.20 5.43 41.38
N LYS A 6 -47.62 6.08 40.37
CA LYS A 6 -46.87 5.39 39.29
C LYS A 6 -45.83 6.33 38.69
N LEU A 7 -44.60 6.19 39.15
CA LEU A 7 -43.39 6.69 38.48
C LEU A 7 -43.10 5.71 37.32
N ILE A 8 -43.17 6.16 36.08
CA ILE A 8 -42.81 5.37 34.91
C ILE A 8 -41.34 5.66 34.61
N THR A 9 -40.47 4.72 34.95
CA THR A 9 -39.05 4.74 34.58
C THR A 9 -38.94 4.28 33.12
N PHE A 10 -38.62 5.21 32.22
CA PHE A 10 -38.21 4.87 30.86
C PHE A 10 -36.78 4.33 30.90
N PHE A 11 -36.60 3.03 30.65
CA PHE A 11 -35.30 2.49 30.26
C PHE A 11 -35.04 2.90 28.81
N ALA A 12 -34.16 3.89 28.62
CA ALA A 12 -33.56 4.15 27.32
C ALA A 12 -32.48 3.09 27.09
N ALA A 13 -32.77 2.10 26.25
CA ALA A 13 -31.75 1.23 25.68
C ALA A 13 -30.91 2.09 24.71
N ALA A 14 -29.73 2.51 25.15
CA ALA A 14 -28.74 3.07 24.24
C ALA A 14 -28.18 1.93 23.39
N ALA A 15 -28.73 1.75 22.18
CA ALA A 15 -28.05 1.00 21.15
C ALA A 15 -26.75 1.77 20.84
N ALA A 16 -25.60 1.19 21.21
CA ALA A 16 -24.33 1.66 20.73
C ALA A 16 -24.32 1.49 19.21
N ALA A 17 -24.55 2.58 18.47
CA ALA A 17 -24.30 2.60 17.05
C ALA A 17 -22.78 2.46 16.87
N GLN A 18 -22.35 1.24 16.54
CA GLN A 18 -21.01 0.98 16.02
C GLN A 18 -20.83 1.93 14.84
N GLN A 19 -19.98 2.95 14.98
CA GLN A 19 -19.61 3.79 13.85
C GLN A 19 -18.93 2.86 12.84
N CYS A 20 -19.59 2.59 11.71
CA CYS A 20 -18.92 2.17 10.50
C CYS A 20 -17.95 3.28 10.12
N VAL A 21 -16.74 3.28 10.68
CA VAL A 21 -15.65 4.10 10.18
C VAL A 21 -15.41 3.58 8.77
N GLN A 22 -15.73 4.41 7.77
CA GLN A 22 -15.51 4.06 6.39
C GLN A 22 -14.03 3.76 6.21
N GLN A 23 -13.71 2.50 5.97
CA GLN A 23 -12.34 2.01 5.86
C GLN A 23 -11.61 2.78 4.77
N ALA A 24 -10.43 3.31 5.10
CA ALA A 24 -9.68 4.20 4.23
C ALA A 24 -8.18 3.98 4.40
N SER A 25 -7.45 4.11 3.29
CA SER A 25 -5.99 4.13 3.28
C SER A 25 -5.48 5.30 4.11
N ILE A 26 -4.31 5.14 4.74
CA ILE A 26 -3.69 6.26 5.47
C ILE A 26 -3.26 7.34 4.48
N GLU A 27 -3.83 8.53 4.59
CA GLU A 27 -3.36 9.69 3.84
C GLU A 27 -2.13 10.29 4.49
N ILE A 28 -1.06 10.41 3.72
CA ILE A 28 0.25 10.91 4.12
C ILE A 28 0.73 12.09 3.27
N GLY A 29 -0.06 12.48 2.28
CA GLY A 29 0.19 13.62 1.42
C GLY A 29 -0.95 14.63 1.49
N LYS A 30 -0.64 15.88 1.17
CA LYS A 30 -1.63 16.92 0.90
C LYS A 30 -1.47 17.40 -0.53
N GLU A 31 -2.52 17.23 -1.32
CA GLU A 31 -2.59 17.81 -2.67
C GLU A 31 -2.63 19.34 -2.60
N THR A 32 -1.79 19.98 -3.39
CA THR A 32 -1.72 21.43 -3.56
C THR A 32 -1.83 21.75 -5.05
N PRO A 33 -2.78 22.60 -5.46
CA PRO A 33 -2.86 23.05 -6.85
C PRO A 33 -1.57 23.73 -7.30
N LEU A 34 -1.10 23.40 -8.49
CA LEU A 34 0.03 24.04 -9.15
C LEU A 34 -0.23 24.04 -10.65
N SER A 35 -0.49 25.20 -11.24
CA SER A 35 -0.64 25.31 -12.69
C SER A 35 0.69 25.71 -13.32
N LEU A 36 1.33 24.76 -13.99
CA LEU A 36 2.59 24.98 -14.68
C LEU A 36 2.57 24.25 -16.02
N THR A 37 2.70 25.00 -17.12
CA THR A 37 2.67 24.46 -18.48
C THR A 37 3.91 24.92 -19.23
N PHE A 38 4.50 24.03 -20.00
CA PHE A 38 5.72 24.32 -20.75
C PHE A 38 5.69 23.67 -22.13
N ASN A 39 6.15 24.41 -23.15
CA ASN A 39 6.03 24.02 -24.56
C ASN A 39 7.37 23.67 -25.23
N GLY A 40 8.47 23.57 -24.49
CA GLY A 40 9.75 23.08 -25.05
C GLY A 40 10.60 24.14 -25.78
N ASP A 41 10.24 25.42 -25.70
CA ASP A 41 10.83 26.51 -26.48
C ASP A 41 12.19 27.02 -25.98
N ALA A 42 12.64 26.58 -24.80
CA ALA A 42 13.94 26.92 -24.21
C ALA A 42 14.41 25.84 -23.22
N PRO A 43 15.66 25.86 -22.72
CA PRO A 43 15.99 25.13 -21.50
C PRO A 43 15.05 25.58 -20.36
N PHE A 44 14.61 24.65 -19.52
CA PHE A 44 13.71 24.95 -18.41
C PHE A 44 14.22 24.33 -17.12
N SER A 45 14.13 25.09 -16.03
CA SER A 45 14.38 24.62 -14.66
C SER A 45 13.44 25.32 -13.69
N HIS A 46 12.77 24.56 -12.85
CA HIS A 46 11.85 25.08 -11.85
C HIS A 46 11.90 24.23 -10.58
N THR A 47 12.04 24.88 -9.43
CA THR A 47 12.01 24.21 -8.13
C THR A 47 10.62 24.29 -7.54
N ILE A 48 10.01 23.12 -7.36
CA ILE A 48 8.78 22.93 -6.61
C ILE A 48 9.17 22.74 -5.14
N LYS A 49 8.64 23.57 -4.23
CA LYS A 49 9.06 23.60 -2.83
C LYS A 49 7.90 23.75 -1.87
N GLN A 50 7.91 22.94 -0.80
CA GLN A 50 7.07 23.10 0.37
C GLN A 50 7.89 22.82 1.63
N VAL A 51 8.15 23.85 2.43
CA VAL A 51 8.95 23.70 3.67
C VAL A 51 8.29 22.68 4.60
N GLY A 52 9.11 21.76 5.13
CA GLY A 52 8.68 20.71 6.04
C GLY A 52 8.01 19.50 5.36
N ALA A 53 7.85 19.50 4.04
CA ALA A 53 7.34 18.33 3.33
C ALA A 53 8.35 17.17 3.36
N THR A 54 7.84 15.95 3.57
CA THR A 54 8.66 14.73 3.66
C THR A 54 8.99 14.14 2.28
N TYR A 55 8.14 14.40 1.29
CA TYR A 55 8.35 14.08 -0.12
C TYR A 55 7.54 15.02 -1.02
N THR A 56 7.82 14.97 -2.31
CA THR A 56 7.09 15.68 -3.36
C THR A 56 6.68 14.70 -4.47
N ALA A 57 5.39 14.65 -4.82
CA ALA A 57 4.87 13.86 -5.93
C ALA A 57 4.12 14.76 -6.91
N VAL A 58 4.69 14.96 -8.09
CA VAL A 58 4.14 15.83 -9.13
C VAL A 58 3.06 15.08 -9.91
N HIS A 59 1.92 15.72 -10.17
CA HIS A 59 0.92 15.19 -11.08
C HIS A 59 1.03 15.88 -12.43
N PHE A 60 1.08 15.09 -13.50
CA PHE A 60 0.98 15.56 -14.87
C PHE A 60 -0.45 15.36 -15.36
N ASP A 61 -1.14 16.45 -15.66
CA ASP A 61 -2.34 16.42 -16.48
C ASP A 61 -1.99 15.92 -17.90
N ALA A 62 -0.87 16.42 -18.43
CA ALA A 62 -0.29 15.94 -19.68
C ALA A 62 1.24 15.93 -19.63
N LEU A 63 1.85 14.94 -20.27
CA LEU A 63 3.29 14.79 -20.47
C LEU A 63 3.51 14.29 -21.89
N ASN A 64 4.29 15.00 -22.69
CA ASN A 64 4.58 14.67 -24.09
C ASN A 64 6.04 15.05 -24.39
N ILE A 65 6.98 14.14 -24.19
CA ILE A 65 8.40 14.45 -24.37
C ILE A 65 8.78 14.34 -25.85
N PRO A 66 9.22 15.43 -26.52
CA PRO A 66 9.64 15.37 -27.92
C PRO A 66 10.87 14.48 -28.12
N ALA A 67 11.01 13.90 -29.31
CA ALA A 67 12.19 13.10 -29.65
C ALA A 67 13.50 13.88 -29.40
N GLY A 68 14.46 13.25 -28.72
CA GLY A 68 15.74 13.88 -28.37
C GLY A 68 15.69 14.88 -27.21
N ALA A 69 14.58 14.96 -26.48
CA ALA A 69 14.46 15.73 -25.26
C ALA A 69 14.40 14.82 -24.01
N THR A 70 14.62 15.42 -22.84
CA THR A 70 14.50 14.76 -21.54
C THR A 70 13.94 15.72 -20.52
N LEU A 71 12.90 15.28 -19.79
CA LEU A 71 12.41 15.92 -18.58
C LEU A 71 12.93 15.12 -17.38
N THR A 72 13.57 15.79 -16.43
CA THR A 72 14.04 15.18 -15.18
C THR A 72 13.33 15.83 -14.00
N ILE A 73 12.86 15.01 -13.06
CA ILE A 73 12.48 15.47 -11.72
C ILE A 73 13.52 14.92 -10.77
N SER A 74 14.21 15.77 -10.02
CA SER A 74 15.25 15.33 -9.07
C SER A 74 15.06 15.92 -7.69
N SER A 75 15.64 15.26 -6.68
CA SER A 75 15.92 15.90 -5.40
C SER A 75 16.90 17.06 -5.60
N LEU A 76 16.92 18.00 -4.66
CA LEU A 76 17.82 19.16 -4.72
C LEU A 76 19.30 18.74 -4.76
N ASP A 77 19.66 17.65 -4.09
CA ASP A 77 21.02 17.11 -4.07
C ASP A 77 21.34 16.19 -5.27
N GLY A 78 20.37 15.96 -6.16
CA GLY A 78 20.50 15.13 -7.35
C GLY A 78 20.68 13.63 -7.09
N LYS A 79 20.61 13.18 -5.83
CA LYS A 79 20.78 11.75 -5.50
C LYS A 79 19.60 10.90 -5.94
N GLU A 80 18.43 11.50 -6.03
CA GLU A 80 17.22 10.87 -6.47
C GLU A 80 16.70 11.59 -7.72
N SER A 81 16.37 10.83 -8.76
CA SER A 81 15.75 11.42 -9.95
C SER A 81 14.91 10.40 -10.72
N VAL A 82 13.90 10.90 -11.39
CA VAL A 82 13.13 10.20 -12.43
C VAL A 82 13.25 10.98 -13.72
N LYS A 83 13.38 10.26 -14.84
CA LYS A 83 13.55 10.83 -16.18
C LYS A 83 12.43 10.35 -17.09
N TYR A 84 11.98 11.26 -17.94
CA TYR A 84 11.07 11.00 -19.05
C TYR A 84 11.77 11.41 -20.33
N VAL A 85 11.87 10.50 -21.30
CA VAL A 85 12.68 10.66 -22.51
C VAL A 85 11.82 10.78 -23.76
N GLY A 86 12.44 11.26 -24.84
CA GLY A 86 11.75 11.52 -26.10
C GLY A 86 10.95 10.33 -26.63
N GLY A 87 9.69 10.60 -26.98
CA GLY A 87 8.71 9.61 -27.42
C GLY A 87 7.71 9.20 -26.33
N GLU A 88 8.00 9.49 -25.06
CA GLU A 88 7.04 9.23 -23.97
C GLU A 88 5.86 10.20 -23.99
N SER A 89 4.65 9.65 -23.86
CA SER A 89 3.43 10.42 -23.65
C SER A 89 2.59 9.78 -22.54
N ARG A 90 2.15 10.60 -21.59
CA ARG A 90 1.31 10.19 -20.45
C ARG A 90 0.29 11.28 -20.14
N THR A 91 -0.86 10.90 -19.59
CA THR A 91 -1.92 11.83 -19.22
C THR A 91 -2.53 11.44 -17.89
N ASN A 92 -2.87 12.41 -17.05
CA ASN A 92 -3.48 12.21 -15.73
C ASN A 92 -2.74 11.14 -14.91
N VAL A 93 -1.43 11.37 -14.68
CA VAL A 93 -0.54 10.47 -13.95
C VAL A 93 0.31 11.20 -12.91
N PHE A 94 0.57 10.57 -11.78
CA PHE A 94 1.63 10.98 -10.87
C PHE A 94 3.00 10.51 -11.35
N ALA A 95 3.99 11.39 -11.23
CA ALA A 95 5.39 11.02 -11.30
C ALA A 95 5.83 10.21 -10.08
N GLU A 96 6.94 9.49 -10.20
CA GLU A 96 7.62 8.92 -9.04
C GLU A 96 7.88 9.99 -7.99
N TRP A 97 7.59 9.67 -6.72
CA TRP A 97 7.80 10.61 -5.63
C TRP A 97 9.30 10.83 -5.40
N ILE A 98 9.66 12.08 -5.09
CA ILE A 98 11.02 12.50 -4.76
C ILE A 98 11.10 12.81 -3.25
N SER A 99 12.13 12.31 -2.59
CA SER A 99 12.35 12.53 -1.16
C SER A 99 12.61 14.01 -0.85
N GLY A 100 12.05 14.48 0.26
CA GLY A 100 12.30 15.80 0.81
C GLY A 100 11.33 16.90 0.37
N SER A 101 11.64 18.11 0.82
CA SER A 101 10.75 19.28 0.71
C SER A 101 10.78 19.98 -0.65
N GLU A 102 11.65 19.53 -1.55
CA GLU A 102 11.93 20.19 -2.82
C GLU A 102 12.12 19.16 -3.93
N ALA A 103 11.54 19.44 -5.10
CA ALA A 103 11.81 18.73 -6.33
C ALA A 103 12.21 19.74 -7.42
N VAL A 104 13.28 19.45 -8.14
CA VAL A 104 13.76 20.27 -9.26
C VAL A 104 13.28 19.62 -10.54
N LEU A 105 12.46 20.34 -11.29
CA LEU A 105 11.99 19.97 -12.62
C LEU A 105 12.92 20.62 -13.65
N SER A 106 13.65 19.82 -14.43
CA SER A 106 14.53 20.31 -15.49
C SER A 106 14.20 19.69 -16.84
N TYR A 107 14.28 20.48 -17.91
CA TYR A 107 14.09 20.03 -19.28
C TYR A 107 15.28 20.43 -20.15
N GLU A 108 15.79 19.45 -20.88
CA GLU A 108 16.91 19.61 -21.82
C GLU A 108 16.55 18.96 -23.16
N ALA A 109 17.01 19.57 -24.25
CA ALA A 109 16.84 19.04 -25.60
C ALA A 109 18.02 19.45 -26.49
N ALA A 110 18.28 18.65 -27.55
CA ALA A 110 19.30 18.99 -28.54
C ALA A 110 18.97 20.28 -29.32
N ALA A 111 17.68 20.55 -29.54
CA ALA A 111 17.18 21.79 -30.10
C ALA A 111 15.87 22.19 -29.42
N TYR A 112 15.75 23.47 -29.09
CA TYR A 112 14.57 24.02 -28.42
C TYR A 112 13.61 24.56 -29.45
N THR A 113 12.45 23.93 -29.56
CA THR A 113 11.40 24.30 -30.52
C THR A 113 10.06 24.26 -29.79
N LYS A 114 9.28 25.34 -29.96
CA LYS A 114 7.95 25.42 -29.38
C LYS A 114 7.05 24.35 -29.99
N GLN A 115 6.55 23.45 -29.15
CA GLN A 115 5.61 22.41 -29.53
C GLN A 115 4.18 22.95 -29.63
N ALA A 116 3.36 22.33 -30.48
CA ALA A 116 1.95 22.67 -30.61
C ALA A 116 1.12 22.19 -29.39
N THR A 117 1.50 21.04 -28.84
CA THR A 117 0.99 20.52 -27.56
C THR A 117 2.04 20.75 -26.47
N PRO A 118 1.64 21.03 -25.21
CA PRO A 118 2.60 21.17 -24.12
C PRO A 118 3.48 19.94 -23.97
N VAL A 119 4.79 20.18 -23.75
CA VAL A 119 5.73 19.15 -23.33
C VAL A 119 5.32 18.59 -21.99
N PHE A 120 4.86 19.45 -21.09
CA PHE A 120 4.12 19.02 -19.90
C PHE A 120 3.11 20.08 -19.46
N ALA A 121 2.08 19.61 -18.78
CA ALA A 121 1.13 20.39 -18.00
C ALA A 121 1.00 19.73 -16.61
N ILE A 122 1.36 20.49 -15.58
CA ILE A 122 1.18 20.15 -14.17
C ILE A 122 -0.02 20.97 -13.68
N ASP A 123 -0.93 20.31 -12.99
CA ASP A 123 -2.15 20.86 -12.38
C ASP A 123 -2.10 20.80 -10.84
N LYS A 124 -1.32 19.87 -10.27
CA LYS A 124 -1.17 19.70 -8.82
C LYS A 124 0.11 18.99 -8.43
N VAL A 125 0.46 19.15 -7.16
CA VAL A 125 1.58 18.47 -6.50
C VAL A 125 1.11 17.98 -5.14
N THR A 126 1.43 16.74 -4.80
CA THR A 126 1.25 16.23 -3.45
C THR A 126 2.53 16.42 -2.64
N PHE A 127 2.38 17.06 -1.48
CA PHE A 127 3.47 17.20 -0.51
C PHE A 127 3.23 16.30 0.69
N GLY A 128 4.24 15.52 1.07
CA GLY A 128 4.18 14.66 2.24
C GLY A 128 4.03 15.45 3.54
N LYS A 129 3.19 14.95 4.44
CA LYS A 129 3.03 15.47 5.81
C LYS A 129 3.75 14.56 6.81
N PRO A 130 4.20 15.10 7.96
CA PRO A 130 4.65 14.26 9.07
C PRO A 130 3.56 13.23 9.47
N PRO A 131 3.95 12.03 9.91
CA PRO A 131 3.00 10.97 10.24
C PRO A 131 2.05 11.41 11.38
N SER A 132 0.76 11.12 11.21
CA SER A 132 -0.27 11.29 12.25
C SER A 132 -0.15 10.19 13.32
N PRO A 133 -0.52 10.43 14.59
CA PRO A 133 -0.47 9.44 15.67
C PRO A 133 -1.64 8.43 15.67
N LEU A 134 -2.42 8.28 14.59
CA LEU A 134 -3.51 7.29 14.56
C LEU A 134 -2.92 5.87 14.47
N GLU A 135 -3.22 5.03 15.47
CA GLU A 135 -2.60 3.73 15.71
C GLU A 135 -3.66 2.70 16.13
N ALA A 136 -3.51 1.44 15.66
CA ALA A 136 -4.31 0.28 16.07
C ALA A 136 -3.39 -0.77 16.72
N ILE A 137 -2.65 -0.34 17.75
CA ILE A 137 -1.68 -1.19 18.47
C ILE A 137 -2.44 -2.02 19.51
N CYS A 138 -2.12 -3.31 19.60
CA CYS A 138 -2.72 -4.25 20.53
C CYS A 138 -1.96 -4.25 21.86
N GLY A 139 -1.91 -3.08 22.51
CA GLY A 139 -1.15 -2.87 23.74
C GLY A 139 0.16 -2.15 23.50
N LYS A 140 1.29 -2.81 23.72
CA LYS A 140 2.62 -2.29 23.38
C LYS A 140 2.99 -2.76 21.98
N ASP A 141 3.55 -1.87 21.16
CA ASP A 141 4.01 -2.27 19.83
C ASP A 141 5.19 -3.26 19.94
N ASP A 142 4.91 -4.50 19.56
CA ASP A 142 5.85 -5.63 19.49
C ASP A 142 6.21 -5.98 18.05
N SER A 143 5.67 -5.27 17.07
CA SER A 143 6.11 -5.37 15.69
C SER A 143 7.56 -4.89 15.55
N LYS A 144 8.31 -5.52 14.64
CA LYS A 144 9.71 -5.16 14.40
C LYS A 144 10.02 -5.09 12.90
N PRO A 145 11.01 -4.29 12.49
CA PRO A 145 11.53 -4.32 11.13
C PRO A 145 11.82 -5.77 10.68
N THR A 146 11.48 -6.13 9.44
CA THR A 146 11.75 -7.49 8.94
C THR A 146 13.23 -7.87 9.01
N LYS A 147 14.12 -6.87 8.99
CA LYS A 147 15.56 -7.02 9.20
C LYS A 147 15.95 -7.59 10.56
N CYS A 148 15.08 -7.54 11.56
CA CYS A 148 15.30 -8.16 12.87
C CYS A 148 15.14 -9.70 12.84
N TYR A 149 14.53 -10.26 11.78
CA TYR A 149 14.20 -11.68 11.65
C TYR A 149 15.03 -12.39 10.58
N THR A 150 16.28 -11.98 10.36
CA THR A 150 17.17 -12.51 9.31
C THR A 150 17.50 -14.00 9.48
N ALA A 151 17.37 -14.54 10.69
CA ALA A 151 17.55 -15.97 10.96
C ALA A 151 16.40 -16.84 10.42
N ASP A 152 15.23 -16.27 10.15
CA ASP A 152 14.08 -16.99 9.61
C ASP A 152 14.03 -16.88 8.08
N ALA A 153 14.71 -17.80 7.39
CA ALA A 153 14.83 -17.78 5.93
C ALA A 153 13.48 -17.85 5.21
N ALA A 154 12.47 -18.51 5.78
CA ALA A 154 11.15 -18.66 5.18
C ALA A 154 10.41 -17.31 5.20
N LYS A 155 10.39 -16.63 6.34
CA LYS A 155 9.80 -15.29 6.46
C LYS A 155 10.56 -14.26 5.63
N GLN A 156 11.89 -14.31 5.60
CA GLN A 156 12.69 -13.41 4.76
C GLN A 156 12.35 -13.57 3.27
N LYS A 157 12.18 -14.82 2.80
CA LYS A 157 11.79 -15.10 1.42
C LYS A 157 10.40 -14.53 1.11
N SER A 158 9.41 -14.77 1.97
CA SER A 158 8.05 -14.25 1.78
C SER A 158 8.00 -12.72 1.80
N ALA A 159 8.81 -12.11 2.66
CA ALA A 159 8.87 -10.66 2.82
C ALA A 159 9.32 -9.93 1.53
N LEU A 160 10.13 -10.57 0.68
CA LEU A 160 10.52 -10.00 -0.62
C LEU A 160 9.34 -9.72 -1.54
N SER A 161 8.26 -10.51 -1.43
CA SER A 161 7.05 -10.39 -2.26
C SER A 161 6.03 -9.41 -1.71
N VAL A 162 6.33 -8.69 -0.62
CA VAL A 162 5.46 -7.68 -0.01
C VAL A 162 6.00 -6.28 -0.33
N ALA A 163 5.12 -5.40 -0.83
CA ALA A 163 5.43 -4.06 -1.29
C ALA A 163 4.73 -2.99 -0.46
N ARG A 164 5.40 -1.85 -0.34
CA ARG A 164 4.81 -0.58 0.06
C ARG A 164 4.13 0.05 -1.16
N LEU A 165 2.89 0.49 -1.01
CA LEU A 165 2.12 1.14 -2.08
C LEU A 165 1.97 2.62 -1.79
N LEU A 166 2.29 3.50 -2.76
CA LEU A 166 1.89 4.91 -2.73
C LEU A 166 0.86 5.17 -3.83
N ILE A 167 -0.34 5.55 -3.43
CA ILE A 167 -1.54 5.61 -4.30
C ILE A 167 -1.95 7.07 -4.46
N GLY A 168 -2.09 7.52 -5.71
CA GLY A 168 -2.45 8.91 -6.02
C GLY A 168 -1.46 9.93 -5.44
N GLY A 169 -0.21 9.51 -5.25
CA GLY A 169 0.83 10.32 -4.61
C GLY A 169 0.55 10.71 -3.16
N LYS A 170 -0.52 10.21 -2.50
CA LYS A 170 -0.97 10.72 -1.19
C LYS A 170 -1.31 9.66 -0.16
N SER A 171 -1.70 8.47 -0.57
CA SER A 171 -2.19 7.43 0.32
C SER A 171 -1.24 6.25 0.35
N LEU A 172 -1.13 5.59 1.51
CA LEU A 172 -0.33 4.38 1.64
C LEU A 172 -1.15 3.17 2.01
N CYS A 173 -0.71 2.04 1.48
CA CYS A 173 -1.14 0.70 1.86
C CYS A 173 0.02 -0.28 1.68
N THR A 174 -0.26 -1.54 1.99
CA THR A 174 0.60 -2.68 1.67
C THR A 174 -0.05 -3.48 0.54
N GLY A 175 0.77 -4.10 -0.30
CA GLY A 175 0.31 -5.10 -1.26
C GLY A 175 1.35 -6.19 -1.44
N TRP A 176 1.02 -7.24 -2.17
CA TRP A 176 1.92 -8.38 -2.34
C TRP A 176 1.67 -9.15 -3.62
N LEU A 177 2.73 -9.75 -4.17
CA LEU A 177 2.66 -10.53 -5.40
C LEU A 177 1.96 -11.86 -5.14
N ILE A 178 0.87 -12.12 -5.86
CA ILE A 178 0.11 -13.37 -5.82
C ILE A 178 0.28 -14.13 -7.12
N GLY A 179 0.85 -15.33 -7.03
CA GLY A 179 1.17 -16.15 -8.21
C GLY A 179 2.28 -15.58 -9.10
N SER A 180 2.65 -16.31 -10.14
CA SER A 180 3.88 -16.12 -10.90
C SER A 180 3.80 -15.09 -12.03
N GLU A 181 2.65 -14.44 -12.18
CA GLU A 181 2.38 -13.62 -13.37
C GLU A 181 2.60 -12.13 -13.14
N GLY A 182 2.84 -11.66 -11.91
CA GLY A 182 2.95 -10.22 -11.59
C GLY A 182 1.61 -9.57 -11.25
N HIS A 183 0.69 -10.36 -10.67
CA HIS A 183 -0.52 -9.86 -10.06
C HIS A 183 -0.21 -9.41 -8.62
N LEU A 184 -0.82 -8.32 -8.18
CA LEU A 184 -0.65 -7.79 -6.84
C LEU A 184 -2.01 -7.71 -6.14
N MET A 185 -2.06 -8.26 -4.92
CA MET A 185 -3.22 -8.23 -4.03
C MET A 185 -3.07 -7.09 -3.02
N THR A 186 -4.16 -6.40 -2.73
CA THR A 186 -4.28 -5.38 -1.65
C THR A 186 -5.76 -5.23 -1.26
N ASN A 187 -6.13 -4.26 -0.42
CA ASN A 187 -7.52 -3.98 -0.11
C ASN A 187 -8.23 -3.13 -1.18
N ASN A 188 -9.55 -3.29 -1.28
CA ASN A 188 -10.39 -2.39 -2.09
C ASN A 188 -10.30 -0.96 -1.59
N HIS A 189 -10.30 -0.73 -0.27
CA HIS A 189 -10.20 0.63 0.25
C HIS A 189 -8.85 1.32 -0.04
N CYS A 190 -7.85 0.57 -0.50
CA CYS A 190 -6.59 1.07 -1.04
C CYS A 190 -6.72 1.40 -2.53
N ILE A 191 -7.14 0.43 -3.35
CA ILE A 191 -7.35 0.56 -4.79
C ILE A 191 -8.83 0.31 -5.08
N LYS A 192 -9.61 1.38 -5.28
CA LYS A 192 -11.07 1.29 -5.51
C LYS A 192 -11.40 1.27 -6.99
N THR A 193 -10.55 1.89 -7.80
CA THR A 193 -10.83 2.20 -9.20
C THR A 193 -9.64 1.94 -10.11
N ALA A 194 -9.89 1.96 -11.43
CA ALA A 194 -8.84 1.96 -12.43
C ALA A 194 -7.92 3.19 -12.35
N ASP A 195 -8.44 4.36 -11.93
CA ASP A 195 -7.63 5.56 -11.75
C ASP A 195 -6.66 5.43 -10.57
N ASP A 196 -7.07 4.75 -9.49
CA ASP A 196 -6.16 4.42 -8.38
C ASP A 196 -5.04 3.49 -8.85
N ALA A 197 -5.39 2.44 -9.62
CA ALA A 197 -4.41 1.50 -10.18
C ALA A 197 -3.48 2.16 -11.21
N LYS A 198 -3.97 3.12 -11.99
CA LYS A 198 -3.16 3.91 -12.92
C LYS A 198 -2.16 4.82 -12.19
N ASN A 199 -2.44 5.17 -10.93
CA ASN A 199 -1.65 6.08 -10.11
C ASN A 199 -1.05 5.41 -8.87
N VAL A 200 -0.79 4.11 -8.93
CA VAL A 200 -0.13 3.36 -7.86
C VAL A 200 1.36 3.20 -8.15
N GLN A 201 2.19 3.60 -7.20
CA GLN A 201 3.61 3.27 -7.19
C GLN A 201 3.83 2.07 -6.28
N VAL A 202 4.46 1.03 -6.83
CA VAL A 202 4.70 -0.24 -6.13
C VAL A 202 6.19 -0.34 -5.81
N GLU A 203 6.51 -0.27 -4.52
CA GLU A 203 7.88 -0.26 -4.01
C GLU A 203 8.20 -1.56 -3.27
N PHE A 204 9.09 -2.37 -3.85
CA PHE A 204 9.60 -3.57 -3.20
C PHE A 204 10.97 -3.32 -2.57
N GLY A 205 11.27 -4.06 -1.50
CA GLY A 205 12.57 -3.96 -0.83
C GLY A 205 12.76 -2.67 -0.03
N ALA A 206 11.67 -2.02 0.39
CA ALA A 206 11.71 -0.91 1.34
C ALA A 206 12.08 -1.43 2.74
N VAL A 207 13.36 -1.76 2.95
CA VAL A 207 13.91 -2.39 4.16
C VAL A 207 15.24 -1.72 4.50
N CYS A 208 15.44 -1.35 5.77
CA CYS A 208 16.70 -0.74 6.18
C CYS A 208 17.84 -1.75 6.32
N ALA A 209 19.07 -1.23 6.39
CA ALA A 209 20.28 -2.06 6.45
C ALA A 209 20.38 -2.87 7.75
N THR A 210 19.86 -2.35 8.87
CA THR A 210 19.90 -2.99 10.19
C THR A 210 18.54 -2.93 10.90
N CYS A 211 18.38 -3.81 11.90
CA CYS A 211 17.19 -3.86 12.75
C CYS A 211 16.96 -2.54 13.52
N ASP A 212 18.03 -1.93 14.03
CA ASP A 212 17.96 -0.70 14.84
C ASP A 212 18.21 0.58 14.02
N ASP A 213 18.10 0.51 12.68
CA ASP A 213 18.28 1.69 11.83
C ASP A 213 17.24 2.76 12.18
N PRO A 214 17.63 4.02 12.48
CA PRO A 214 16.69 5.08 12.85
C PRO A 214 15.75 5.47 11.71
N ASN A 215 16.01 5.04 10.47
CA ASN A 215 15.09 5.24 9.35
C ASN A 215 13.95 4.21 9.33
N ASN A 216 13.97 3.17 10.16
CA ASN A 216 12.87 2.20 10.28
C ASN A 216 11.56 2.84 10.73
N THR A 217 11.59 4.01 11.39
CA THR A 217 10.39 4.74 11.81
C THR A 217 10.17 6.02 11.00
N LYS A 218 10.84 6.16 9.85
CA LYS A 218 10.62 7.26 8.92
C LYS A 218 9.67 6.82 7.82
N GLN A 219 8.59 7.58 7.66
CA GLN A 219 7.67 7.40 6.55
C GLN A 219 8.40 7.56 5.21
N LEU A 220 8.20 6.60 4.30
CA LEU A 220 8.94 6.47 3.04
C LEU A 220 10.47 6.33 3.20
N GLY A 221 10.93 5.99 4.41
CA GLY A 221 12.34 5.70 4.70
C GLY A 221 12.82 4.44 3.98
N CYS A 222 14.15 4.30 3.89
CA CYS A 222 14.85 3.16 3.29
C CYS A 222 14.24 2.76 1.94
N LYS A 223 14.24 3.74 1.01
CA LYS A 223 13.61 3.61 -0.30
C LYS A 223 14.12 2.36 -1.03
N GLY A 224 13.18 1.52 -1.44
CA GLY A 224 13.39 0.32 -2.24
C GLY A 224 13.36 0.60 -3.74
N GLU A 225 13.13 -0.43 -4.55
CA GLU A 225 12.93 -0.29 -5.99
C GLU A 225 11.45 -0.06 -6.28
N ILE A 226 11.13 1.05 -6.96
CA ILE A 226 9.81 1.26 -7.54
C ILE A 226 9.72 0.45 -8.83
N VAL A 227 9.03 -0.68 -8.80
CA VAL A 227 8.96 -1.63 -9.91
C VAL A 227 7.89 -1.28 -10.94
N ALA A 228 6.86 -0.54 -10.52
CA ALA A 228 5.74 -0.11 -11.35
C ALA A 228 5.21 1.23 -10.83
N THR A 229 4.74 2.09 -11.75
CA THR A 229 4.10 3.39 -11.46
C THR A 229 2.65 3.45 -11.91
N ASP A 230 2.17 2.35 -12.49
CA ASP A 230 0.81 2.12 -12.95
C ASP A 230 0.55 0.60 -13.01
N ALA A 231 -0.73 0.25 -13.06
CA ALA A 231 -1.18 -1.14 -13.13
C ALA A 231 -2.53 -1.22 -13.85
N VAL A 232 -2.81 -2.38 -14.44
CA VAL A 232 -4.14 -2.71 -14.94
C VAL A 232 -5.01 -3.13 -13.75
N HIS A 233 -6.13 -2.45 -13.57
CA HIS A 233 -7.15 -2.82 -12.59
C HIS A 233 -7.94 -4.04 -13.09
N LEU A 234 -7.99 -5.12 -12.29
CA LEU A 234 -8.73 -6.33 -12.66
C LEU A 234 -10.04 -6.45 -11.88
N ILE A 235 -9.98 -6.23 -10.57
CA ILE A 235 -11.15 -6.23 -9.70
C ILE A 235 -10.87 -5.42 -8.42
N SER A 236 -11.88 -4.71 -7.95
CA SER A 236 -12.05 -4.37 -6.53
C SER A 236 -13.41 -4.87 -6.07
N ASN A 237 -13.47 -5.46 -4.87
CA ASN A 237 -14.69 -5.95 -4.27
C ASN A 237 -14.91 -5.24 -2.92
N PRO A 238 -15.86 -4.31 -2.82
CA PRO A 238 -16.11 -3.58 -1.59
C PRO A 238 -16.73 -4.44 -0.49
N GLU A 239 -17.48 -5.50 -0.83
CA GLU A 239 -18.12 -6.39 0.17
C GLU A 239 -17.12 -7.27 0.92
N ASN A 240 -15.97 -7.57 0.30
CA ASN A 240 -14.90 -8.38 0.85
C ASN A 240 -13.57 -7.62 0.83
N ASP A 241 -13.64 -6.28 0.85
CA ASP A 241 -12.55 -5.32 0.88
C ASP A 241 -11.19 -5.76 0.26
N PHE A 242 -11.20 -6.34 -0.95
CA PHE A 242 -9.98 -6.74 -1.65
C PHE A 242 -9.93 -6.17 -3.06
N ALA A 243 -8.72 -5.99 -3.57
CA ALA A 243 -8.44 -5.61 -4.94
C ALA A 243 -7.31 -6.46 -5.52
N LEU A 244 -7.43 -6.77 -6.81
CA LEU A 244 -6.40 -7.43 -7.61
C LEU A 244 -6.04 -6.53 -8.79
N ILE A 245 -4.76 -6.24 -8.94
CA ILE A 245 -4.21 -5.47 -10.06
C ILE A 245 -3.10 -6.26 -10.76
N LYS A 246 -2.84 -5.95 -12.03
CA LYS A 246 -1.71 -6.47 -12.79
C LYS A 246 -0.68 -5.37 -13.00
N LEU A 247 0.54 -5.57 -12.50
CA LEU A 247 1.57 -4.53 -12.58
C LEU A 247 2.05 -4.33 -14.02
N ASN A 248 2.15 -3.07 -14.44
CA ASN A 248 2.91 -2.68 -15.62
C ASN A 248 4.36 -2.47 -15.17
N VAL A 249 5.14 -3.56 -15.19
CA VAL A 249 6.53 -3.56 -14.71
C VAL A 249 7.37 -2.64 -15.59
N LYS A 250 8.13 -1.74 -14.97
CA LYS A 250 9.03 -0.81 -15.67
C LYS A 250 10.08 -1.55 -16.48
N ASP A 251 10.47 -0.96 -17.61
CA ASP A 251 11.56 -1.47 -18.43
C ASP A 251 12.85 -1.64 -17.60
N GLY A 252 13.52 -2.78 -17.79
CA GLY A 252 14.76 -3.11 -17.07
C GLY A 252 14.58 -3.66 -15.65
N VAL A 253 13.35 -3.70 -15.11
CA VAL A 253 13.09 -4.29 -13.79
C VAL A 253 12.81 -5.79 -13.91
N ASP A 254 13.63 -6.61 -13.25
CA ASP A 254 13.35 -8.05 -13.07
C ASP A 254 12.51 -8.28 -11.81
N ILE A 255 11.18 -8.34 -11.98
CA ILE A 255 10.25 -8.59 -10.87
C ILE A 255 10.43 -9.99 -10.25
N LYS A 256 11.02 -10.95 -10.96
CA LYS A 256 11.14 -12.34 -10.48
C LYS A 256 12.04 -12.46 -9.26
N LYS A 257 12.97 -11.52 -9.05
CA LYS A 257 13.83 -11.47 -7.85
C LYS A 257 13.04 -11.30 -6.55
N TYR A 258 11.82 -10.75 -6.62
CA TYR A 258 10.92 -10.60 -5.49
C TYR A 258 10.06 -11.84 -5.22
N GLY A 259 10.10 -12.84 -6.11
CA GLY A 259 9.28 -14.04 -6.00
C GLY A 259 7.78 -13.73 -6.07
N TYR A 260 6.98 -14.62 -5.48
CA TYR A 260 5.55 -14.44 -5.28
C TYR A 260 5.10 -15.27 -4.09
N LEU A 261 3.95 -14.90 -3.54
CA LEU A 261 3.29 -15.65 -2.47
C LEU A 261 2.22 -16.57 -3.06
N GLN A 262 1.96 -17.63 -2.30
CA GLN A 262 0.87 -18.55 -2.55
C GLN A 262 -0.12 -18.53 -1.39
N VAL A 263 -1.37 -18.83 -1.71
CA VAL A 263 -2.48 -18.88 -0.77
C VAL A 263 -2.88 -20.31 -0.47
N ARG A 264 -3.26 -20.57 0.78
CA ARG A 264 -3.89 -21.84 1.18
C ARG A 264 -5.40 -21.74 0.99
N PRO A 265 -6.00 -22.57 0.12
CA PRO A 265 -7.42 -22.44 -0.23
C PRO A 265 -8.37 -22.81 0.90
N ASP A 266 -7.90 -23.48 1.96
CA ASP A 266 -8.69 -23.80 3.16
C ASP A 266 -8.94 -22.57 4.07
N GLY A 267 -8.30 -21.43 3.80
CA GLY A 267 -8.46 -20.24 4.64
C GLY A 267 -7.73 -20.35 5.98
N PRO A 268 -8.02 -19.44 6.92
CA PRO A 268 -7.44 -19.45 8.26
C PRO A 268 -8.10 -20.50 9.16
N LYS A 269 -7.38 -20.99 10.18
CA LYS A 269 -7.82 -22.01 11.15
C LYS A 269 -7.78 -21.46 12.57
N LEU A 270 -8.80 -21.72 13.37
CA LEU A 270 -8.87 -21.28 14.76
C LEU A 270 -7.65 -21.77 15.55
N LYS A 271 -7.03 -20.87 16.34
CA LYS A 271 -5.80 -21.09 17.12
C LYS A 271 -4.54 -21.39 16.30
N GLU A 272 -4.57 -21.27 14.97
CA GLU A 272 -3.33 -21.41 14.21
C GLU A 272 -2.40 -20.22 14.47
N GLU A 273 -1.10 -20.48 14.59
CA GLU A 273 -0.10 -19.43 14.68
C GLU A 273 0.01 -18.69 13.35
N ILE A 274 0.00 -17.36 13.43
CA ILE A 274 0.06 -16.46 12.29
C ILE A 274 1.12 -15.39 12.48
N HIS A 275 1.52 -14.78 11.37
CA HIS A 275 2.28 -13.53 11.38
C HIS A 275 1.83 -12.66 10.21
N ILE A 276 2.04 -11.35 10.34
CA ILE A 276 1.73 -10.36 9.32
C ILE A 276 3.00 -9.62 8.93
N ILE A 277 3.14 -9.35 7.63
CA ILE A 277 4.24 -8.55 7.08
C ILE A 277 3.64 -7.39 6.30
N GLY A 278 4.10 -6.17 6.58
CA GLY A 278 3.57 -4.99 5.92
C GLY A 278 4.33 -3.71 6.19
N ASN A 279 3.72 -2.58 5.84
CA ASN A 279 4.32 -1.25 5.94
C ASN A 279 3.50 -0.33 6.86
N PRO A 280 3.53 -0.54 8.19
CA PRO A 280 2.85 0.34 9.15
C PRO A 280 3.29 1.79 8.94
N ARG A 281 2.33 2.71 8.86
CA ARG A 281 2.51 4.18 8.73
C ARG A 281 3.31 4.61 7.50
N GLY A 282 3.58 3.70 6.57
CA GLY A 282 4.51 3.92 5.46
C GLY A 282 5.97 3.75 5.78
N TYR A 283 6.29 3.17 6.92
CA TYR A 283 7.64 2.83 7.29
C TYR A 283 8.22 1.77 6.34
N PRO A 284 9.55 1.56 6.40
CA PRO A 284 10.15 0.31 5.95
C PRO A 284 9.37 -0.90 6.47
N GLN A 285 9.58 -2.06 5.84
CA GLN A 285 8.77 -3.24 6.08
C GLN A 285 8.96 -3.80 7.51
N TYR A 286 7.85 -4.07 8.19
CA TYR A 286 7.79 -4.66 9.52
C TYR A 286 7.10 -6.02 9.47
N ALA A 287 7.36 -6.84 10.48
CA ALA A 287 6.59 -8.03 10.79
C ALA A 287 6.07 -7.96 12.22
N ALA A 288 4.80 -8.30 12.41
CA ALA A 288 4.25 -8.61 13.73
C ALA A 288 4.07 -10.13 13.84
N ILE A 289 4.71 -10.70 14.86
CA ILE A 289 4.86 -12.15 15.04
C ILE A 289 4.40 -12.59 16.43
N VAL A 290 4.61 -11.74 17.44
CA VAL A 290 4.27 -12.00 18.84
C VAL A 290 3.31 -10.93 19.35
N VAL A 291 2.61 -11.25 20.43
CA VAL A 291 1.78 -10.32 21.22
C VAL A 291 2.53 -9.88 22.50
N ASP A 292 1.94 -8.96 23.27
CA ASP A 292 2.50 -8.33 24.50
C ASP A 292 3.25 -9.28 25.46
N ASP A 293 2.78 -10.52 25.62
CA ASP A 293 3.37 -11.51 26.54
C ASP A 293 4.48 -12.37 25.90
N GLY A 294 4.88 -12.04 24.67
CA GLY A 294 5.90 -12.71 23.88
C GLY A 294 5.45 -14.01 23.21
N LYS A 295 4.17 -14.41 23.33
CA LYS A 295 3.64 -15.59 22.63
C LYS A 295 3.41 -15.30 21.15
N PRO A 296 3.44 -16.33 20.28
CA PRO A 296 3.04 -16.19 18.89
C PRO A 296 1.62 -15.62 18.75
N GLY A 297 1.42 -14.76 17.77
CA GLY A 297 0.08 -14.36 17.35
C GLY A 297 -0.70 -15.56 16.82
N VAL A 298 -2.00 -15.60 17.10
CA VAL A 298 -2.89 -16.67 16.66
C VAL A 298 -4.20 -16.12 16.12
N VAL A 299 -4.89 -16.91 15.30
CA VAL A 299 -6.30 -16.66 14.97
C VAL A 299 -7.16 -16.89 16.22
N THR A 300 -7.81 -15.85 16.71
CA THR A 300 -8.63 -15.86 17.93
C THR A 300 -10.08 -16.19 17.66
N ASP A 301 -10.59 -15.80 16.50
CA ASP A 301 -11.97 -16.05 16.06
C ASP A 301 -12.01 -16.26 14.54
N LEU A 302 -12.97 -17.03 14.04
CA LEU A 302 -13.18 -17.28 12.62
C LEU A 302 -14.35 -16.49 12.04
N SER A 303 -15.09 -15.70 12.82
CA SER A 303 -16.23 -14.91 12.35
C SER A 303 -16.48 -13.74 13.31
N ILE A 304 -15.83 -12.61 13.04
CA ILE A 304 -16.09 -11.35 13.73
C ILE A 304 -16.84 -10.36 12.83
N GLU A 305 -17.54 -9.43 13.47
CA GLU A 305 -18.11 -8.24 12.82
C GLU A 305 -17.17 -7.07 13.09
N SER A 306 -16.46 -6.63 12.05
CA SER A 306 -15.41 -5.61 12.12
C SER A 306 -15.60 -4.60 10.96
N CYS A 307 -14.71 -4.54 9.98
CA CYS A 307 -14.82 -3.59 8.86
C CYS A 307 -15.76 -4.11 7.77
N VAL A 308 -15.74 -5.43 7.51
CA VAL A 308 -16.76 -6.14 6.73
C VAL A 308 -17.27 -7.35 7.52
N PRO A 309 -18.44 -7.92 7.14
CA PRO A 309 -18.96 -9.12 7.81
C PRO A 309 -18.09 -10.37 7.62
N ASP A 310 -18.02 -11.19 8.66
CA ASP A 310 -17.40 -12.53 8.64
C ASP A 310 -15.90 -12.51 8.28
N GLU A 311 -15.16 -11.67 9.01
CA GLU A 311 -13.69 -11.65 9.07
C GLU A 311 -13.17 -12.65 10.12
N PHE A 312 -11.90 -13.02 10.05
CA PHE A 312 -11.22 -13.72 11.16
C PHE A 312 -10.50 -12.72 12.05
N GLY A 313 -10.46 -13.00 13.35
CA GLY A 313 -9.89 -12.12 14.38
C GLY A 313 -8.48 -12.53 14.82
N TYR A 314 -7.66 -11.56 15.20
CA TYR A 314 -6.34 -11.76 15.82
C TYR A 314 -5.83 -10.48 16.53
N GLU A 315 -4.76 -10.61 17.31
CA GLU A 315 -4.26 -9.54 18.21
C GLU A 315 -2.79 -9.13 17.91
N LEU A 316 -2.35 -9.29 16.66
CA LEU A 316 -1.01 -8.84 16.24
C LEU A 316 -1.02 -7.34 15.93
N ASP A 317 0.03 -6.62 16.33
CA ASP A 317 0.12 -5.18 16.11
C ASP A 317 0.03 -4.78 14.65
N THR A 318 -0.90 -3.88 14.36
CA THR A 318 -1.06 -3.26 13.05
C THR A 318 -1.28 -1.76 13.21
N GLN A 319 -1.06 -1.02 12.13
CA GLN A 319 -1.25 0.43 12.08
C GLN A 319 -1.68 0.80 10.67
N GLY A 320 -2.25 2.00 10.50
CA GLY A 320 -2.62 2.51 9.18
C GLY A 320 -1.46 2.37 8.19
N GLY A 321 -1.71 1.80 7.01
CA GLY A 321 -0.67 1.37 6.06
C GLY A 321 -0.48 -0.14 5.99
N ASN A 322 -0.85 -0.90 7.03
CA ASN A 322 -0.92 -2.37 6.96
C ASN A 322 -2.11 -2.87 6.13
N SER A 323 -3.07 -2.01 5.79
CA SER A 323 -4.14 -2.35 4.86
C SER A 323 -3.59 -3.06 3.62
N GLY A 324 -4.05 -4.30 3.39
CA GLY A 324 -3.66 -5.14 2.27
C GLY A 324 -2.47 -6.06 2.55
N SER A 325 -1.94 -6.04 3.78
CA SER A 325 -0.86 -6.94 4.21
C SER A 325 -1.32 -8.40 4.19
N PRO A 326 -0.48 -9.32 3.69
CA PRO A 326 -0.76 -10.75 3.80
C PRO A 326 -0.63 -11.22 5.26
N VAL A 327 -1.57 -12.04 5.70
CA VAL A 327 -1.52 -12.80 6.95
C VAL A 327 -1.12 -14.23 6.62
N PHE A 328 0.00 -14.68 7.17
CA PHE A 328 0.58 -15.99 6.90
C PHE A 328 0.26 -16.99 8.01
N SER A 329 0.06 -18.25 7.65
CA SER A 329 0.27 -19.34 8.61
C SER A 329 1.75 -19.43 8.94
N THR A 330 2.12 -19.32 10.21
CA THR A 330 3.53 -19.34 10.65
C THR A 330 4.20 -20.66 10.35
N LYS A 331 3.47 -21.77 10.50
CA LYS A 331 4.01 -23.12 10.28
C LYS A 331 4.22 -23.43 8.80
N GLU A 332 3.25 -23.07 7.96
CA GLU A 332 3.25 -23.44 6.54
C GLU A 332 3.93 -22.36 5.67
N ASN A 333 4.10 -21.14 6.18
CA ASN A 333 4.65 -19.97 5.48
C ASN A 333 3.91 -19.68 4.16
N VAL A 334 2.58 -19.76 4.22
CA VAL A 334 1.64 -19.50 3.11
C VAL A 334 0.55 -18.55 3.59
N VAL A 335 -0.01 -17.77 2.67
CA VAL A 335 -1.02 -16.76 3.00
C VAL A 335 -2.36 -17.44 3.30
N VAL A 336 -2.95 -17.09 4.45
CA VAL A 336 -4.26 -17.59 4.91
C VAL A 336 -5.30 -16.48 5.05
N GLY A 337 -4.87 -15.21 5.02
CA GLY A 337 -5.76 -14.07 5.08
C GLY A 337 -5.16 -12.79 4.53
N LEU A 338 -6.01 -11.77 4.42
CA LEU A 338 -5.64 -10.42 4.00
C LEU A 338 -6.07 -9.44 5.10
N HIS A 339 -5.12 -8.78 5.75
CA HIS A 339 -5.45 -7.78 6.77
C HIS A 339 -6.19 -6.61 6.14
N ASN A 340 -7.25 -6.18 6.80
CA ASN A 340 -8.04 -5.04 6.34
C ASN A 340 -8.45 -4.14 7.51
N CYS A 341 -8.79 -4.69 8.67
CA CYS A 341 -9.35 -3.92 9.78
C CYS A 341 -8.43 -3.88 11.00
N GLY A 342 -8.18 -2.68 11.53
CA GLY A 342 -7.62 -2.49 12.87
C GLY A 342 -8.75 -2.38 13.90
N GLY A 343 -8.72 -3.18 14.96
CA GLY A 343 -9.70 -3.13 16.06
C GLY A 343 -9.09 -2.85 17.43
N CYS A 344 -7.78 -3.10 17.59
CA CYS A 344 -7.12 -2.97 18.87
C CYS A 344 -7.05 -1.53 19.38
N PRO A 345 -7.14 -1.30 20.72
CA PRO A 345 -7.34 -2.29 21.78
C PRO A 345 -8.83 -2.60 22.09
N ASP A 346 -9.77 -1.94 21.41
CA ASP A 346 -11.20 -2.03 21.71
C ASP A 346 -11.87 -3.31 21.16
N GLY A 347 -11.17 -4.03 20.28
CA GLY A 347 -11.54 -5.32 19.73
C GLY A 347 -10.37 -5.97 18.97
N PRO A 348 -10.57 -7.16 18.39
CA PRO A 348 -9.52 -7.82 17.60
C PRO A 348 -9.26 -7.07 16.29
N ASN A 349 -8.04 -7.17 15.78
CA ASN A 349 -7.77 -6.89 14.37
C ASN A 349 -8.52 -7.90 13.49
N GLY A 350 -8.95 -7.44 12.32
CA GLY A 350 -9.73 -8.20 11.37
C GLY A 350 -8.99 -8.47 10.06
N GLY A 351 -9.21 -9.66 9.52
CA GLY A 351 -8.71 -10.06 8.22
C GLY A 351 -9.74 -10.82 7.40
N LEU A 352 -9.65 -10.64 6.08
CA LEU A 352 -10.45 -11.37 5.11
C LEU A 352 -9.90 -12.78 4.95
N LYS A 353 -10.79 -13.78 5.03
CA LYS A 353 -10.41 -15.18 4.87
C LYS A 353 -10.02 -15.44 3.40
N ILE A 354 -8.80 -15.94 3.15
CA ILE A 354 -8.29 -16.02 1.78
C ILE A 354 -9.10 -16.97 0.89
N ASN A 355 -9.76 -17.97 1.48
CA ASN A 355 -10.63 -18.90 0.75
C ASN A 355 -11.81 -18.17 0.07
N LYS A 356 -12.41 -17.17 0.72
CA LYS A 356 -13.48 -16.35 0.12
C LYS A 356 -12.99 -15.57 -1.08
N ILE A 357 -11.81 -14.96 -0.97
CA ILE A 357 -11.18 -14.23 -2.08
C ILE A 357 -10.90 -15.18 -3.23
N VAL A 358 -10.34 -16.36 -2.95
CA VAL A 358 -10.07 -17.39 -3.97
C VAL A 358 -11.34 -17.83 -4.68
N ASP A 359 -12.44 -18.06 -3.96
CA ASP A 359 -13.72 -18.45 -4.57
C ASP A 359 -14.27 -17.36 -5.51
N ILE A 360 -14.17 -16.09 -5.12
CA ILE A 360 -14.55 -14.95 -5.96
C ILE A 360 -13.66 -14.86 -7.21
N LEU A 361 -12.35 -15.03 -7.06
CA LEU A 361 -11.41 -15.02 -8.19
C LEU A 361 -11.66 -16.19 -9.14
N LYS A 362 -11.94 -17.39 -8.63
CA LYS A 362 -12.31 -18.57 -9.44
C LYS A 362 -13.57 -18.31 -10.24
N ALA A 363 -14.62 -17.79 -9.59
CA ALA A 363 -15.89 -17.47 -10.26
C ALA A 363 -15.73 -16.44 -11.38
N LYS A 364 -14.67 -15.62 -11.34
CA LYS A 364 -14.36 -14.60 -12.34
C LYS A 364 -13.24 -15.00 -13.31
N ASN A 365 -12.66 -16.20 -13.18
CA ASN A 365 -11.49 -16.64 -13.93
C ASN A 365 -10.28 -15.69 -13.79
N LEU A 366 -10.06 -15.17 -12.57
CA LEU A 366 -9.00 -14.22 -12.23
C LEU A 366 -7.94 -14.79 -11.29
N VAL A 367 -7.93 -16.11 -11.04
CA VAL A 367 -6.88 -16.73 -10.21
C VAL A 367 -5.55 -16.68 -10.98
N PRO A 368 -4.52 -15.98 -10.48
CA PRO A 368 -3.22 -15.97 -11.13
C PRO A 368 -2.59 -17.36 -11.17
N LYS A 369 -1.79 -17.63 -12.18
CA LYS A 369 -1.01 -18.87 -12.25
C LYS A 369 -0.13 -19.04 -11.01
N ASP A 370 -0.03 -20.27 -10.51
CA ASP A 370 0.76 -20.66 -9.33
C ASP A 370 0.33 -19.96 -8.02
N ALA A 371 -0.85 -19.34 -7.97
CA ALA A 371 -1.32 -18.63 -6.78
C ALA A 371 -1.73 -19.56 -5.63
N ILE A 372 -2.22 -20.77 -5.90
CA ILE A 372 -2.72 -21.69 -4.88
C ILE A 372 -1.66 -22.75 -4.56
N VAL A 373 -1.42 -22.99 -3.28
CA VAL A 373 -0.49 -24.04 -2.83
C VAL A 373 -0.98 -25.41 -3.32
N GLY A 374 -0.15 -26.12 -4.09
CA GLY A 374 -0.47 -27.44 -4.64
C GLY A 374 -0.80 -27.46 -6.14
N ASP A 375 -1.00 -26.30 -6.77
CA ASP A 375 -1.01 -26.18 -8.23
C ASP A 375 0.44 -26.29 -8.74
N LYS A 376 0.97 -27.52 -8.80
CA LYS A 376 2.13 -27.77 -9.67
C LYS A 376 1.67 -27.52 -11.11
N PRO A 377 2.44 -26.85 -11.98
CA PRO A 377 2.13 -26.87 -13.40
C PRO A 377 2.00 -28.33 -13.82
N ALA A 378 0.91 -28.67 -14.49
CA ALA A 378 0.79 -29.97 -15.16
C ALA A 378 2.06 -30.14 -16.00
N CYS A 379 2.80 -31.21 -15.70
CA CYS A 379 4.07 -31.56 -16.34
C CYS A 379 3.98 -31.47 -17.87
#